data_AF-A0A7G8YG77-F1
#
_entry.id   AF-A0A7G8YG77-F1
#
_cell.length_a   1.000
_cell.length_b   1.000
_cell.length_c   1.000
_cell.angle_alpha   90.00
_cell.angle_beta   90.00
_cell.angle_gamma   90.00
#
_symmetry.space_group_name_H-M   'P 1'
#
loop_
_entity.id
_entity.type
_entity.pdbx_description
1 polymer ?
#
loop_
_entity_poly.entity_id
_entity_poly.type
_entity_poly.pdbx_seq_one_letter_code
_entity_poly.pdbx_strand_id
1 'polypeptide(L)'
;MSSEMQLYSVASLLRRGRALDQLSTGLTLLGALYGLGQYLLASVTLGGLIVSLALLLLGLVEKYLALRVAFDADLFQRVADGPASLEHSTQALDQALSALGLQPAQRGGRPWNERSRGALGLLRRQALLLAAQVLVLLSLILASPWLTFAG
;
A
#
# COMPACT_ATOMS: atom_id res chain seq x y z
N MET A 1 14.90 2.67 25.21
CA MET A 1 15.69 1.63 24.52
C MET A 1 14.86 0.54 23.84
N SER A 2 14.10 -0.33 24.53
CA SER A 2 13.36 -1.42 23.83
C SER A 2 12.24 -0.88 22.91
N SER A 3 11.54 0.18 23.34
CA SER A 3 10.48 0.81 22.56
C SER A 3 11.01 1.53 21.32
N GLU A 4 12.11 2.27 21.41
CA GLU A 4 12.71 2.99 20.27
C GLU A 4 13.22 2.03 19.19
N MET A 5 13.92 0.96 19.60
CA MET A 5 14.38 -0.06 18.67
C MET A 5 13.20 -0.77 17.98
N GLN A 6 12.10 -1.00 18.70
CA GLN A 6 10.87 -1.53 18.11
C GLN A 6 10.26 -0.56 17.09
N LEU A 7 10.15 0.73 17.41
CA LEU A 7 9.62 1.75 16.49
C LEU A 7 10.49 1.83 15.21
N TYR A 8 11.81 1.88 15.37
CA TYR A 8 12.75 1.88 14.25
C TYR A 8 12.59 0.63 13.38
N SER A 9 12.49 -0.55 14.00
CA SER A 9 12.28 -1.81 13.28
C SER A 9 10.96 -1.80 12.49
N VAL A 10 9.87 -1.32 13.10
CA VAL A 10 8.58 -1.19 12.41
C VAL A 10 8.67 -0.18 11.26
N ALA A 11 9.28 0.99 11.47
CA ALA A 11 9.50 1.99 10.42
C ALA A 11 10.29 1.40 9.23
N SER A 12 11.34 0.63 9.53
CA SER A 12 12.15 -0.04 8.50
C SER A 12 11.35 -1.08 7.70
N LEU A 13 10.45 -1.83 8.36
CA LEU A 13 9.56 -2.80 7.71
C LEU A 13 8.52 -2.10 6.83
N LEU A 14 7.89 -1.03 7.33
CA LEU A 14 6.92 -0.25 6.57
C LEU A 14 7.56 0.37 5.31
N ARG A 15 8.81 0.84 5.40
CA ARG A 15 9.57 1.33 4.22
C ARG A 15 9.76 0.27 3.14
N ARG A 16 9.83 -1.01 3.50
CA ARG A 16 9.87 -2.11 2.49
C ARG A 16 8.57 -2.25 1.71
N GLY A 17 7.46 -1.69 2.20
CA GLY A 17 6.21 -1.56 1.44
C GLY A 17 6.37 -0.83 0.10
N ARG A 18 7.42 0.00 -0.07
CA ARG A 18 7.74 0.65 -1.34
C ARG A 18 7.99 -0.34 -2.49
N ALA A 19 8.59 -1.50 -2.21
CA ALA A 19 8.80 -2.51 -3.24
C ALA A 19 7.47 -3.12 -3.72
N LEU A 20 6.51 -3.29 -2.80
CA LEU A 20 5.16 -3.75 -3.12
C LEU A 20 4.42 -2.73 -3.99
N ASP A 21 4.53 -1.44 -3.65
CA ASP A 21 3.97 -0.32 -4.41
C ASP A 21 4.53 -0.23 -5.83
N GLN A 22 5.84 -0.40 -5.99
CA GLN A 22 6.48 -0.41 -7.30
C GLN A 22 5.98 -1.57 -8.17
N LEU A 23 5.85 -2.77 -7.59
CA LEU A 23 5.32 -3.93 -8.32
C LEU A 23 3.84 -3.72 -8.69
N SER A 24 3.03 -3.25 -7.74
CA SER A 24 1.61 -2.92 -7.97
C SER A 24 1.45 -1.88 -9.08
N THR A 25 2.24 -0.80 -9.03
CA THR A 25 2.26 0.25 -10.06
C THR A 25 2.59 -0.36 -11.43
N GLY A 26 3.58 -1.26 -11.51
CA GLY A 26 3.90 -1.98 -12.74
C GLY A 26 2.71 -2.78 -13.29
N LEU A 27 2.04 -3.56 -12.44
CA LEU A 27 0.84 -4.34 -12.82
C LEU A 27 -0.33 -3.44 -13.25
N THR A 28 -0.52 -2.31 -12.58
CA THR A 28 -1.53 -1.31 -12.93
C THR A 28 -1.26 -0.66 -14.28
N LEU A 29 -0.01 -0.31 -14.58
CA LEU A 29 0.39 0.21 -15.89
C LEU A 29 0.17 -0.84 -16.98
N LEU A 30 0.51 -2.11 -16.73
CA LEU A 30 0.21 -3.20 -17.66
C LEU A 30 -1.31 -3.34 -17.91
N GLY A 31 -2.13 -3.25 -16.87
CA GLY A 31 -3.58 -3.26 -16.99
C GLY A 31 -4.14 -2.07 -17.78
N ALA A 32 -3.55 -0.89 -17.61
CA ALA A 32 -3.91 0.32 -18.37
C ALA A 32 -3.53 0.18 -19.84
N LEU A 33 -2.31 -0.27 -20.12
CA LEU A 33 -1.82 -0.52 -21.49
C LEU A 33 -2.65 -1.58 -22.19
N TYR A 34 -3.02 -2.66 -21.49
CA TYR A 34 -3.90 -3.69 -22.03
C TYR A 34 -5.30 -3.15 -22.36
N GLY A 35 -5.90 -2.34 -21.48
CA GLY A 35 -7.17 -1.69 -21.73
C GLY A 35 -7.12 -0.73 -22.93
N LEU A 36 -6.09 0.11 -22.99
CA LEU A 36 -5.89 1.05 -24.10
C LEU A 36 -5.59 0.32 -25.42
N GLY A 37 -4.80 -0.74 -25.38
CA GLY A 37 -4.46 -1.56 -26.54
C GLY A 37 -5.68 -2.18 -27.20
N GLN A 38 -6.67 -2.63 -26.41
CA GLN A 38 -7.94 -3.12 -26.95
C GLN A 38 -8.69 -2.05 -27.75
N TYR A 39 -8.68 -0.80 -27.29
CA TYR A 39 -9.32 0.31 -28.01
C TYR A 39 -8.58 0.62 -29.31
N LEU A 40 -7.24 0.71 -29.26
CA LEU A 40 -6.40 1.03 -30.42
C LEU A 40 -6.46 -0.06 -31.51
N LEU A 41 -6.59 -1.33 -31.11
CA LEU A 41 -6.65 -2.48 -32.02
C LEU A 41 -8.08 -2.87 -32.42
N ALA A 42 -9.10 -2.08 -32.03
CA ALA A 42 -10.52 -2.37 -32.25
C ALA A 42 -10.94 -3.79 -31.80
N SER A 43 -10.31 -4.31 -30.74
CA SER A 43 -10.49 -5.67 -30.20
C SER A 43 -11.12 -5.65 -28.80
N VAL A 44 -11.99 -4.67 -28.56
CA VAL A 44 -12.63 -4.45 -27.25
C VAL A 44 -13.51 -5.64 -26.88
N THR A 45 -13.18 -6.28 -25.75
CA THR A 45 -14.00 -7.34 -25.17
C THR A 45 -14.46 -6.96 -23.77
N LEU A 46 -15.67 -7.37 -23.38
CA LEU A 46 -16.19 -7.09 -22.04
C LEU A 46 -15.27 -7.68 -20.95
N GLY A 47 -14.80 -8.92 -21.14
CA GLY A 47 -13.88 -9.57 -20.22
C GLY A 47 -12.55 -8.82 -20.09
N GLY A 48 -11.98 -8.36 -21.21
CA GLY A 48 -10.76 -7.58 -21.20
C GLY A 48 -10.91 -6.21 -20.54
N LEU A 49 -12.06 -5.54 -20.71
CA LEU A 49 -12.37 -4.29 -20.00
C LEU A 49 -12.50 -4.51 -18.49
N ILE A 50 -13.18 -5.58 -18.06
CA ILE A 50 -13.33 -5.93 -16.64
C ILE A 50 -11.95 -6.18 -16.00
N VAL A 51 -11.08 -6.94 -16.66
CA VAL A 51 -9.72 -7.22 -16.17
C VAL A 51 -8.89 -5.93 -16.07
N SER A 52 -8.91 -5.08 -17.10
CA SER A 52 -8.20 -3.80 -17.08
C SER A 52 -8.69 -2.90 -15.93
N LEU A 53 -10.00 -2.77 -15.78
CA LEU A 53 -10.60 -1.99 -14.70
C LEU A 53 -10.26 -2.55 -13.32
N ALA A 54 -10.27 -3.88 -13.14
CA ALA A 54 -9.90 -4.51 -11.88
C ALA A 54 -8.44 -4.23 -11.49
N LEU A 55 -7.50 -4.33 -12.45
CA LEU A 55 -6.08 -4.02 -12.22
C LEU A 55 -5.85 -2.53 -11.86
N LEU A 56 -6.61 -1.63 -12.48
CA LEU A 56 -6.59 -0.19 -12.18
C LEU A 56 -7.12 0.10 -10.77
N LEU A 57 -8.30 -0.42 -10.42
CA LEU A 57 -8.92 -0.17 -9.12
C LEU A 57 -8.10 -0.77 -7.97
N LEU A 58 -7.63 -2.02 -8.11
CA LEU A 58 -6.77 -2.64 -7.11
C LEU A 58 -5.47 -1.86 -6.92
N GLY A 59 -4.86 -1.38 -8.01
CA GLY A 59 -3.67 -0.55 -7.97
C GLY A 59 -3.88 0.80 -7.29
N LEU A 60 -5.01 1.44 -7.55
CA LEU A 60 -5.32 2.73 -6.92
C LEU A 60 -5.53 2.58 -5.40
N VAL A 61 -6.21 1.52 -4.98
CA VAL A 61 -6.39 1.21 -3.55
C VAL A 61 -5.04 0.86 -2.92
N GLU A 62 -4.21 0.06 -3.59
CA GLU A 62 -2.86 -0.26 -3.14
C GLU A 62 -2.01 1.01 -2.97
N LYS A 63 -2.06 1.92 -3.94
CA LYS A 63 -1.32 3.19 -3.91
C LYS A 63 -1.70 4.07 -2.72
N TYR A 64 -3.00 4.12 -2.41
CA TYR A 64 -3.49 4.82 -1.23
C TYR A 64 -2.94 4.20 0.08
N LEU A 65 -2.92 2.86 0.17
CA LEU A 65 -2.33 2.18 1.32
C LEU A 65 -0.81 2.39 1.40
N ALA A 66 -0.10 2.34 0.27
CA ALA A 66 1.33 2.58 0.18
C ALA A 66 1.71 3.98 0.69
N LEU A 67 0.96 5.00 0.28
CA LEU A 67 1.15 6.38 0.76
C LEU A 67 1.02 6.45 2.28
N ARG A 68 -0.04 5.82 2.83
CA ARG A 68 -0.29 5.81 4.27
C ARG A 68 0.79 5.05 5.04
N VAL A 69 1.22 3.90 4.53
CA VAL A 69 2.30 3.08 5.10
C VAL A 69 3.63 3.84 5.11
N ALA A 70 3.96 4.54 4.02
CA ALA A 70 5.18 5.35 3.92
C ALA A 70 5.15 6.54 4.89
N PHE A 71 4.01 7.22 4.99
CA PHE A 71 3.81 8.29 5.96
C PHE A 71 3.98 7.81 7.40
N ASP A 72 3.35 6.68 7.76
CA ASP A 72 3.50 6.07 9.10
C ASP A 72 4.96 5.67 9.38
N ALA A 73 5.68 5.16 8.37
CA ALA A 73 7.11 4.82 8.49
C ALA A 73 7.98 6.04 8.82
N ASP A 74 7.73 7.17 8.16
CA ASP A 74 8.50 8.39 8.37
C ASP A 74 8.20 9.03 9.72
N LEU A 75 6.94 8.98 10.19
CA LEU A 75 6.59 9.42 11.54
C LEU A 75 7.26 8.56 12.62
N PHE A 76 7.24 7.24 12.47
CA PHE A 76 7.82 6.33 13.45
C PHE A 76 9.34 6.48 13.51
N GLN A 77 9.98 6.70 12.36
CA GLN A 77 11.41 6.99 12.27
C GLN A 77 11.75 8.29 13.00
N ARG A 78 11.03 9.37 12.74
CA ARG A 78 11.26 10.67 13.40
C ARG A 78 11.11 10.59 14.92
N VAL A 79 10.15 9.82 15.41
CA VAL A 79 9.96 9.61 16.86
C VAL A 79 11.09 8.77 17.45
N ALA A 80 11.56 7.75 16.74
CA ALA A 80 12.67 6.90 17.20
C ALA A 80 14.03 7.64 17.19
N ASP A 81 14.24 8.55 16.26
CA ASP A 81 15.49 9.33 16.13
C ASP A 81 15.53 10.58 17.04
N GLY A 82 14.40 10.96 17.63
CA GLY A 82 14.26 12.18 18.43
C GLY A 82 15.01 12.10 19.77
N PRO A 83 15.74 13.14 20.19
CA PRO A 83 16.45 13.16 21.47
C PRO A 83 15.50 13.38 22.68
N ALA A 84 14.24 13.72 22.43
CA ALA A 84 13.24 13.96 23.45
C ALA A 84 12.64 12.65 23.97
N SER A 85 12.10 12.67 25.20
CA SER A 85 11.42 11.50 25.75
C SER A 85 10.27 11.06 24.83
N LEU A 86 10.05 9.75 24.75
CA LEU A 86 9.02 9.16 23.90
C LEU A 86 7.63 9.78 24.14
N GLU A 87 7.32 10.12 25.39
CA GLU A 87 6.07 10.79 25.78
C GLU A 87 5.94 12.19 25.18
N HIS A 88 7.01 13.00 25.26
CA HIS A 88 7.01 14.34 24.70
C HIS A 88 6.88 14.32 23.18
N SER A 89 7.61 13.42 22.51
CA SER A 89 7.49 13.19 21.07
C SER A 89 6.09 12.71 20.67
N THR A 90 5.43 11.89 21.50
CA THR A 90 4.05 11.43 21.25
C THR A 90 3.05 12.58 21.36
N GLN A 91 3.19 13.44 22.36
CA GLN A 91 2.30 14.57 22.56
C GLN A 91 2.44 15.60 21.43
N ALA A 92 3.68 15.92 21.04
CA ALA A 92 3.96 16.80 19.90
C ALA A 92 3.39 16.24 18.59
N LEU A 93 3.52 14.93 18.37
CA LEU A 93 2.93 14.25 17.21
C LEU A 93 1.41 14.32 17.21
N ASP A 94 0.74 13.98 18.32
CA ASP A 94 -0.71 14.01 18.41
C ASP A 94 -1.26 15.44 18.22
N GLN A 95 -0.57 16.46 18.74
CA GLN A 95 -0.92 17.86 18.50
C GLN A 95 -0.79 18.25 17.02
N ALA A 96 0.31 17.86 16.36
CA ALA A 96 0.51 18.12 14.94
C ALA A 96 -0.56 17.42 14.08
N LEU A 97 -0.85 16.15 14.35
CA LEU A 97 -1.87 15.39 13.63
C LEU A 97 -3.29 15.94 13.83
N SER A 98 -3.59 16.41 15.05
CA SER A 98 -4.85 17.11 15.34
C SER A 98 -4.95 18.44 14.59
N ALA A 99 -3.89 19.26 14.60
CA ALA A 99 -3.84 20.53 13.89
C ALA A 99 -3.98 20.38 12.36
N LEU A 100 -3.48 19.27 11.81
CA LEU A 100 -3.63 18.91 10.39
C LEU A 100 -4.97 18.22 10.05
N GLY A 101 -5.84 17.99 11.04
CA GLY A 101 -7.11 17.29 10.85
C GLY A 101 -6.96 15.80 10.48
N LEU A 102 -5.78 15.22 10.64
CA LEU A 102 -5.46 13.84 10.28
C LEU A 102 -5.85 12.84 11.39
N GLN A 103 -6.07 13.32 12.61
CA GLN A 103 -6.45 12.51 13.75
C GLN A 103 -7.61 13.15 14.53
N PRO A 104 -8.73 12.42 14.75
CA PRO A 104 -9.77 12.87 15.66
C PRO A 104 -9.22 13.03 17.08
N ALA A 105 -9.59 14.10 17.78
CA ALA A 105 -9.10 14.42 19.13
C ALA A 105 -9.27 13.25 20.14
N GLN A 106 -10.31 12.42 19.98
CA GLN A 106 -10.59 11.25 20.81
C GLN A 106 -9.66 10.05 20.56
N ARG A 107 -8.82 10.08 19.52
CA ARG A 107 -7.85 9.02 19.21
C ARG A 107 -6.44 9.33 19.72
N GLY A 108 -6.22 10.49 20.36
CA GLY A 108 -4.94 10.83 21.00
C GLY A 108 -4.59 9.86 22.14
N GLY A 109 -3.29 9.70 22.44
CA GLY A 109 -2.84 8.94 23.60
C GLY A 109 -2.81 7.41 23.44
N ARG A 110 -3.08 6.86 22.25
CA ARG A 110 -2.93 5.41 22.01
C ARG A 110 -1.49 4.94 22.22
N PRO A 111 -1.26 3.77 22.85
CA PRO A 111 0.08 3.23 23.05
C PRO A 111 0.75 2.87 21.72
N TRP A 112 2.07 3.03 21.65
CA TRP A 112 2.87 2.77 20.44
C TRP A 112 2.77 1.34 19.90
N ASN A 113 2.52 0.37 20.76
CA ASN A 113 2.20 -1.01 20.38
C ASN A 113 0.98 -1.05 19.44
N GLU A 114 -0.14 -0.42 19.85
CA GLU A 114 -1.37 -0.43 19.07
C GLU A 114 -1.21 0.32 17.75
N ARG A 115 -0.49 1.45 17.75
CA ARG A 115 -0.16 2.21 16.54
C ARG A 115 0.66 1.36 15.57
N SER A 116 1.67 0.65 16.07
CA SER A 116 2.53 -0.23 15.29
C SER A 116 1.76 -1.40 14.68
N ARG A 117 0.87 -2.04 15.44
CA ARG A 117 -0.01 -3.11 14.92
C ARG A 117 -0.93 -2.61 13.82
N GLY A 118 -1.48 -1.40 13.97
CA GLY A 118 -2.30 -0.75 12.95
C GLY A 118 -1.54 -0.55 11.64
N ALA A 119 -0.34 0.03 11.71
CA ALA A 119 0.51 0.28 10.54
C ALA A 119 0.96 -1.02 9.85
N LEU A 120 1.37 -2.05 10.62
CA LEU A 120 1.68 -3.37 10.09
C LEU A 120 0.46 -4.04 9.44
N GLY A 121 -0.74 -3.79 9.96
CA GLY A 121 -2.00 -4.24 9.34
C GLY A 121 -2.23 -3.61 7.97
N LEU A 122 -1.86 -2.34 7.77
CA LEU A 122 -1.93 -1.67 6.47
C LEU A 122 -0.92 -2.28 5.48
N LEU A 123 0.32 -2.53 5.90
CA LEU A 123 1.32 -3.22 5.08
C LEU A 123 0.86 -4.61 4.64
N ARG A 124 0.20 -5.38 5.53
CA ARG A 124 -0.40 -6.68 5.16
C ARG A 124 -1.50 -6.53 4.12
N ARG A 125 -2.36 -5.52 4.25
CA ARG A 125 -3.41 -5.24 3.25
C ARG A 125 -2.82 -4.84 1.91
N GLN A 126 -1.73 -4.07 1.89
CA GLN A 126 -0.97 -3.74 0.68
C GLN A 126 -0.49 -5.02 -0.03
N ALA A 127 0.11 -5.95 0.72
CA ALA A 127 0.54 -7.24 0.17
C ALA A 127 -0.63 -8.10 -0.36
N LEU A 128 -1.78 -8.09 0.33
CA LEU A 128 -2.99 -8.80 -0.13
C LEU A 128 -3.57 -8.21 -1.42
N LEU A 129 -3.59 -6.88 -1.56
CA LEU A 129 -4.04 -6.23 -2.80
C LEU A 129 -3.13 -6.56 -3.97
N LEU A 130 -1.81 -6.53 -3.75
CA LEU A 130 -0.84 -6.95 -4.75
C LEU A 130 -1.05 -8.42 -5.14
N ALA A 131 -1.26 -9.31 -4.18
CA ALA A 131 -1.57 -10.71 -4.46
C ALA A 131 -2.86 -10.84 -5.31
N ALA A 132 -3.89 -10.06 -5.01
CA ALA A 132 -5.10 -10.02 -5.82
C ALA A 132 -4.84 -9.52 -7.26
N GLN A 133 -3.99 -8.49 -7.45
CA GLN A 133 -3.61 -8.04 -8.79
C GLN A 133 -2.86 -9.12 -9.58
N VAL A 134 -1.95 -9.84 -8.91
CA VAL A 134 -1.24 -10.97 -9.53
C VAL A 134 -2.23 -12.05 -9.95
N LEU A 135 -3.21 -12.41 -9.11
CA LEU A 135 -4.23 -13.40 -9.46
C LEU A 135 -5.08 -12.95 -10.66
N VAL A 136 -5.45 -11.68 -10.73
CA VAL A 136 -6.17 -11.12 -11.89
C VAL A 136 -5.31 -11.24 -13.15
N LEU A 137 -4.02 -10.87 -13.09
CA LEU A 137 -3.12 -11.02 -14.22
C LEU A 137 -2.95 -12.49 -14.65
N LEU A 138 -2.81 -13.41 -13.70
CA LEU A 138 -2.70 -14.84 -13.98
C LEU A 138 -3.98 -15.38 -14.65
N SER A 139 -5.16 -14.93 -14.21
CA SER A 139 -6.43 -15.33 -14.84
C SER A 139 -6.50 -14.89 -16.32
N LEU A 140 -5.97 -13.71 -16.64
CA LEU A 140 -5.87 -13.23 -18.02
C LEU A 140 -4.95 -14.11 -18.86
N ILE A 141 -3.78 -14.47 -18.32
CA ILE A 141 -2.82 -15.34 -19.01
C ILE A 141 -3.45 -16.72 -19.25
N LEU A 142 -4.09 -17.30 -18.24
CA LEU A 142 -4.72 -18.62 -18.32
C LEU A 142 -5.91 -18.67 -19.29
N ALA A 143 -6.68 -17.58 -19.40
CA ALA A 143 -7.77 -17.46 -20.37
C ALA A 143 -7.28 -17.11 -21.79
N SER A 144 -5.99 -16.83 -21.96
CA SER A 144 -5.45 -16.35 -23.23
C SER A 144 -5.34 -17.49 -24.27
N PRO A 145 -5.78 -17.27 -25.52
CA PRO A 145 -5.81 -18.31 -26.55
C PRO A 145 -4.45 -18.96 -26.83
N TRP A 146 -3.34 -18.27 -26.56
CA TRP A 146 -1.98 -18.78 -26.77
C TRP A 146 -1.68 -20.09 -26.00
N LEU A 147 -2.34 -20.34 -24.87
CA LEU A 147 -2.19 -21.59 -24.13
C LEU A 147 -2.87 -22.78 -24.84
N THR A 148 -3.93 -22.55 -25.61
CA THR A 148 -4.62 -23.61 -26.34
C THR A 148 -3.86 -24.09 -27.58
N PHE A 149 -2.85 -23.36 -28.05
CA PHE A 149 -2.02 -23.74 -29.20
C PHE A 149 -0.70 -24.44 -28.80
N ALA A 150 -0.41 -24.56 -27.50
CA ALA A 150 0.86 -25.10 -26.98
C ALA A 150 0.75 -26.53 -26.42
N GLY A 151 -0.39 -27.20 -26.55
CA GLY A 151 -0.62 -28.60 -26.16
C GLY A 151 -1.22 -29.39 -27.31
#